data_AF-A0A6P1AHA4-F1
#
_entry.id   AF-A0A6P1AHA4-F1
#
_cell.length_a   1.000
_cell.length_b   1.000
_cell.length_c   1.000
_cell.angle_alpha   90.00
_cell.angle_beta   90.00
_cell.angle_gamma   90.00
#
_symmetry.space_group_name_H-M   'P 1'
#
loop_
_entity.id
_entity.type
_entity.pdbx_description
1 polymer ?
#
loop_
_entity_poly.entity_id
_entity_poly.type
_entity_poly.pdbx_seq_one_letter_code
_entity_poly.pdbx_strand_id
1 'polypeptide(L)'
;MSWQPTPNSIGTHQVKIQLSDHLGLSTTQEFTLEVKGINTPPQIHSTPITSTSIDQAYTYQIAATDIDNDPLTYTLGSAPDNLTINEFGQISWTPQLTQIGNHEITVMVSDTVGATTTQTYNLVVQSTPINHPPTITSTPIQRVDTNSTYTYLIIAEDLDGDTLNYELINAPPQMTLDETTGELLWSNPVPGNHQIIIAVNDGNLGAAQGFSLQAFDNLPPVINSASIPPTTVNLGAVYRYDVSAFDP
;
A
#
# COMPACT_ATOMS: atom_id res chain seq x y z
N MET A 1 38.55 26.21 -5.88
CA MET A 1 37.08 26.26 -5.79
C MET A 1 36.66 25.71 -4.44
N SER A 2 35.66 26.32 -3.78
CA SER A 2 35.07 25.81 -2.54
C SER A 2 33.55 25.91 -2.62
N TRP A 3 32.85 24.84 -2.32
CA TRP A 3 31.40 24.77 -2.25
C TRP A 3 31.00 23.98 -1.01
N GLN A 4 29.96 24.44 -0.31
CA GLN A 4 29.38 23.75 0.84
C GLN A 4 27.93 23.37 0.49
N PRO A 5 27.65 22.09 0.19
CA PRO A 5 26.31 21.64 -0.18
C PRO A 5 25.30 21.88 0.94
N THR A 6 24.04 22.11 0.56
CA THR A 6 22.88 22.18 1.47
C THR A 6 21.93 21.01 1.15
N PRO A 7 20.87 20.74 1.94
CA PRO A 7 19.89 19.70 1.60
C PRO A 7 19.27 19.86 0.21
N ASN A 8 19.08 21.09 -0.26
CA ASN A 8 18.58 21.39 -1.62
C ASN A 8 19.61 21.11 -2.73
N SER A 9 20.82 20.70 -2.36
CA SER A 9 21.91 20.36 -3.25
C SER A 9 22.05 18.86 -3.49
N ILE A 10 21.18 18.02 -2.93
CA ILE A 10 21.20 16.57 -3.21
C ILE A 10 20.98 16.33 -4.71
N GLY A 11 21.71 15.36 -5.27
CA GLY A 11 21.65 14.98 -6.67
C GLY A 11 22.92 15.26 -7.46
N THR A 12 22.84 15.15 -8.78
CA THR A 12 23.99 15.22 -9.69
C THR A 12 24.19 16.64 -10.23
N HIS A 13 25.41 17.15 -10.09
CA HIS A 13 25.82 18.48 -10.54
C HIS A 13 26.91 18.37 -11.60
N GLN A 14 26.79 19.11 -12.69
CA GLN A 14 27.90 19.26 -13.65
C GLN A 14 28.83 20.38 -13.20
N VAL A 15 30.12 20.06 -13.10
CA VAL A 15 31.17 21.02 -12.81
C VAL A 15 32.00 21.24 -14.07
N LYS A 16 32.13 22.50 -14.47
CA LYS A 16 32.93 22.95 -15.61
C LYS A 16 34.00 23.92 -15.15
N ILE A 17 35.26 23.61 -15.46
CA ILE A 17 36.42 24.44 -15.16
C ILE A 17 37.02 24.89 -16.50
N GLN A 18 37.13 26.20 -16.71
CA GLN A 18 37.79 26.78 -17.89
C GLN A 18 39.03 27.55 -17.45
N LEU A 19 40.16 27.28 -18.09
CA LEU A 19 41.40 28.03 -17.93
C LEU A 19 41.68 28.77 -19.23
N SER A 20 41.97 30.06 -19.15
CA SER A 20 42.34 30.86 -20.31
C SER A 20 43.69 31.53 -20.07
N ASP A 21 44.51 31.63 -21.12
CA ASP A 21 45.75 32.40 -21.10
C ASP A 21 45.52 33.89 -21.41
N HIS A 22 46.57 34.70 -21.29
CA HIS A 22 46.50 36.13 -21.57
C HIS A 22 46.36 36.47 -23.07
N LEU A 23 46.43 35.47 -23.96
CA LEU A 23 46.26 35.60 -25.40
C LEU A 23 44.86 35.15 -25.85
N GLY A 24 44.02 34.68 -24.92
CA GLY A 24 42.63 34.30 -25.16
C GLY A 24 42.41 32.83 -25.55
N LEU A 25 43.44 31.99 -25.53
CA LEU A 25 43.26 30.54 -25.69
C LEU A 25 42.74 29.95 -24.39
N SER A 26 41.80 29.00 -24.47
CA SER A 26 41.23 28.35 -23.30
C SER A 26 41.17 26.84 -23.42
N THR A 27 41.29 26.15 -22.29
CA THR A 27 41.02 24.72 -22.13
C THR A 27 39.91 24.52 -21.10
N THR A 28 39.16 23.43 -21.24
CA THR A 28 38.02 23.12 -20.37
C THR A 28 38.16 21.70 -19.82
N GLN A 29 37.86 21.53 -18.53
CA GLN A 29 37.64 20.24 -17.89
C GLN A 29 36.20 20.18 -17.36
N GLU A 30 35.51 19.07 -17.64
CA GLU A 30 34.14 18.82 -17.17
C GLU A 30 34.11 17.50 -16.39
N PHE A 31 33.36 17.48 -15.29
CA PHE A 31 33.06 16.27 -14.52
C PHE A 31 31.71 16.40 -13.82
N THR A 32 31.13 15.27 -13.44
CA THR A 32 29.91 15.21 -12.62
C THR A 32 30.26 14.99 -11.16
N LEU A 33 29.62 15.74 -10.27
CA LEU A 33 29.70 15.59 -8.82
C LEU A 33 28.32 15.19 -8.30
N GLU A 34 28.24 14.04 -7.64
CA GLU A 34 27.04 13.59 -6.95
C GLU A 34 27.10 14.02 -5.48
N VAL A 35 26.09 14.73 -5.01
CA VAL A 35 25.90 15.01 -3.58
C VAL A 35 24.85 14.05 -3.05
N LYS A 36 25.29 13.14 -2.20
CA LYS A 36 24.42 12.19 -1.51
C LYS A 36 23.84 12.81 -0.24
N GLY A 37 22.61 12.43 0.09
CA GLY A 37 21.97 12.77 1.37
C GLY A 37 22.64 12.08 2.56
N ILE A 38 22.08 12.30 3.75
CA ILE A 38 22.37 11.47 4.92
C ILE A 38 21.54 10.20 4.77
N ASN A 39 22.19 9.06 4.77
CA ASN A 39 21.52 7.76 4.68
C ASN A 39 20.54 7.56 5.84
N THR A 40 19.31 7.18 5.51
CA THR A 40 18.25 6.88 6.48
C THR A 40 18.13 5.37 6.65
N PRO A 41 18.02 4.84 7.89
CA PRO A 41 17.81 3.41 8.07
C PRO A 41 16.48 2.94 7.47
N PRO A 42 16.39 1.67 7.04
CA PRO A 42 15.14 1.05 6.62
C PRO A 42 14.06 1.11 7.70
N GLN A 43 12.79 1.04 7.32
CA GLN A 43 11.66 0.95 8.25
C GLN A 43 10.84 -0.32 8.00
N ILE A 44 10.51 -1.06 9.06
CA ILE A 44 9.67 -2.27 9.01
C ILE A 44 8.24 -1.90 9.37
N HIS A 45 7.27 -2.31 8.55
CA HIS A 45 5.84 -2.02 8.71
C HIS A 45 4.97 -3.26 8.88
N SER A 46 5.54 -4.46 8.68
CA SER A 46 4.84 -5.74 8.90
C SER A 46 4.76 -6.10 10.39
N THR A 47 3.73 -6.88 10.75
CA THR A 47 3.54 -7.43 12.11
C THR A 47 3.60 -8.96 12.04
N PRO A 48 4.40 -9.63 12.89
CA PRO A 48 4.51 -11.09 12.89
C PRO A 48 3.30 -11.76 13.53
N ILE A 49 3.05 -13.00 13.12
CA ILE A 49 2.19 -13.92 13.86
C ILE A 49 2.99 -14.45 15.06
N THR A 50 2.39 -14.45 16.25
CA THR A 50 3.11 -14.77 17.50
C THR A 50 2.76 -16.16 18.05
N SER A 51 2.07 -17.00 17.28
CA SER A 51 1.75 -18.38 17.64
C SER A 51 1.85 -19.31 16.42
N THR A 52 2.20 -20.56 16.66
CA THR A 52 2.07 -21.66 15.69
C THR A 52 2.03 -22.99 16.45
N SER A 53 1.78 -24.11 15.78
CA SER A 53 1.93 -25.44 16.36
C SER A 53 3.11 -26.20 15.76
N ILE A 54 3.48 -27.29 16.43
CA ILE A 54 4.35 -28.30 15.82
C ILE A 54 3.74 -28.81 14.51
N ASP A 55 4.60 -29.18 13.57
CA ASP A 55 4.27 -29.70 12.23
C ASP A 55 3.47 -28.76 11.31
N GLN A 56 3.08 -27.57 11.79
CA GLN A 56 2.44 -26.51 11.00
C GLN A 56 3.50 -25.57 10.43
N ALA A 57 3.37 -25.23 9.15
CA ALA A 57 4.30 -24.29 8.52
C ALA A 57 4.05 -22.88 9.06
N TYR A 58 5.06 -22.30 9.71
CA TYR A 58 5.11 -20.89 10.05
C TYR A 58 5.75 -20.13 8.89
N THR A 59 5.02 -19.17 8.32
CA THR A 59 5.54 -18.24 7.32
C THR A 59 5.28 -16.81 7.75
N TYR A 60 6.25 -15.94 7.52
CA TYR A 60 6.11 -14.51 7.82
C TYR A 60 6.88 -13.66 6.82
N GLN A 61 6.17 -12.79 6.10
CA GLN A 61 6.78 -11.88 5.13
C GLN A 61 7.10 -10.54 5.80
N ILE A 62 8.38 -10.17 5.78
CA ILE A 62 8.80 -8.85 6.23
C ILE A 62 8.44 -7.82 5.16
N ALA A 63 7.70 -6.78 5.56
CA ALA A 63 7.44 -5.61 4.74
C ALA A 63 8.27 -4.44 5.28
N ALA A 64 9.25 -4.00 4.49
CA ALA A 64 10.13 -2.90 4.84
C ALA A 64 10.33 -1.95 3.65
N THR A 65 10.61 -0.69 3.95
CA THR A 65 10.88 0.37 2.97
C THR A 65 12.09 1.18 3.37
N ASP A 66 12.83 1.66 2.38
CA ASP A 66 13.90 2.62 2.55
C ASP A 66 13.53 3.93 1.82
N ILE A 67 13.65 5.08 2.50
CA ILE A 67 13.24 6.36 1.91
C ILE A 67 14.25 6.88 0.88
N ASP A 68 15.51 6.45 0.98
CA ASP A 68 16.56 6.73 0.02
C ASP A 68 16.48 5.76 -1.20
N ASN A 69 15.56 4.78 -1.13
CA ASN A 69 15.33 3.71 -2.11
C ASN A 69 16.54 2.77 -2.25
N ASP A 70 17.32 2.62 -1.19
CA ASP A 70 18.42 1.67 -1.16
C ASP A 70 17.90 0.22 -1.12
N PRO A 71 18.54 -0.71 -1.86
CA PRO A 71 18.20 -2.12 -1.78
C PRO A 71 18.35 -2.68 -0.36
N LEU A 72 17.40 -3.53 0.04
CA LEU A 72 17.33 -4.09 1.39
C LEU A 72 17.89 -5.51 1.43
N THR A 73 18.62 -5.82 2.50
CA THR A 73 19.07 -7.18 2.85
C THR A 73 18.40 -7.62 4.15
N TYR A 74 17.95 -8.87 4.18
CA TYR A 74 17.23 -9.45 5.31
C TYR A 74 18.06 -10.56 5.95
N THR A 75 18.21 -10.52 7.27
CA THR A 75 18.97 -11.51 8.03
C THR A 75 18.29 -11.85 9.35
N LEU A 76 18.60 -13.03 9.88
CA LEU A 76 18.15 -13.46 11.21
C LEU A 76 19.23 -13.14 12.25
N GLY A 77 18.79 -12.62 13.39
CA GLY A 77 19.55 -12.52 14.63
C GLY A 77 19.33 -13.76 15.49
N SER A 78 18.69 -13.59 16.66
CA SER A 78 18.18 -14.74 17.44
C SER A 78 17.10 -15.47 16.63
N ALA A 79 17.21 -16.80 16.51
CA ALA A 79 16.22 -17.64 15.85
C ALA A 79 16.35 -19.09 16.35
N PRO A 80 15.25 -19.87 16.36
CA PRO A 80 15.32 -21.31 16.60
C PRO A 80 15.99 -22.05 15.45
N ASP A 81 16.48 -23.26 15.74
CA ASP A 81 17.07 -24.13 14.73
C ASP A 81 16.09 -24.39 13.56
N ASN A 82 16.65 -24.35 12.34
CA ASN A 82 15.97 -24.54 11.06
C ASN A 82 14.96 -23.44 10.67
N LEU A 83 14.85 -22.35 11.42
CA LEU A 83 14.15 -21.16 10.93
C LEU A 83 15.04 -20.46 9.89
N THR A 84 14.46 -20.13 8.75
CA THR A 84 15.18 -19.54 7.61
C THR A 84 14.53 -18.23 7.18
N ILE A 85 15.32 -17.36 6.54
CA ILE A 85 14.86 -16.16 5.85
C ILE A 85 15.45 -16.16 4.44
N ASN A 86 14.64 -15.86 3.42
CA ASN A 86 15.13 -15.75 2.04
C ASN A 86 15.54 -14.30 1.69
N GLU A 87 16.07 -14.10 0.49
CA GLU A 87 16.52 -12.78 0.00
C GLU A 87 15.39 -11.74 -0.12
N PHE A 88 14.14 -12.20 -0.20
CA PHE A 88 12.95 -11.35 -0.26
C PHE A 88 12.34 -11.07 1.11
N GLY A 89 12.97 -11.52 2.21
CA GLY A 89 12.47 -11.30 3.56
C GLY A 89 11.34 -12.24 3.99
N GLN A 90 11.12 -13.35 3.28
CA GLN A 90 10.17 -14.38 3.71
C GLN A 90 10.85 -15.30 4.73
N ILE A 91 10.31 -15.32 5.95
CA ILE A 91 10.66 -16.28 6.99
C ILE A 91 9.87 -17.56 6.80
N SER A 92 10.53 -18.71 6.96
CA SER A 92 9.91 -20.03 6.89
C SER A 92 10.46 -20.97 7.96
N TRP A 93 9.55 -21.67 8.63
CA TRP A 93 9.88 -22.61 9.70
C TRP A 93 8.78 -23.66 9.87
N THR A 94 9.14 -24.89 10.24
CA THR A 94 8.19 -25.93 10.66
C THR A 94 8.68 -26.47 12.00
N PRO A 95 8.09 -26.03 13.13
CA PRO A 95 8.54 -26.44 14.46
C PRO A 95 8.38 -27.94 14.69
N GLN A 96 9.35 -28.54 15.36
CA GLN A 96 9.32 -29.94 15.78
C GLN A 96 8.84 -30.09 17.22
N LEU A 97 8.51 -31.32 17.63
CA LEU A 97 8.09 -31.65 18.99
C LEU A 97 9.03 -31.12 20.09
N THR A 98 10.34 -31.11 19.83
CA THR A 98 11.36 -30.60 20.77
C THR A 98 11.37 -29.08 20.91
N GLN A 99 10.66 -28.38 20.04
CA GLN A 99 10.62 -26.91 19.95
C GLN A 99 9.30 -26.35 20.48
N ILE A 100 8.55 -27.09 21.30
CA ILE A 100 7.39 -26.53 22.02
C ILE A 100 7.86 -25.48 23.03
N GLY A 101 7.15 -24.35 23.10
CA GLY A 101 7.44 -23.26 24.03
C GLY A 101 7.68 -21.92 23.33
N ASN A 102 8.36 -21.02 24.04
CA ASN A 102 8.63 -19.65 23.61
C ASN A 102 9.96 -19.57 22.86
N HIS A 103 9.95 -18.92 21.70
CA HIS A 103 11.14 -18.65 20.89
C HIS A 103 11.26 -17.17 20.57
N GLU A 104 12.37 -16.56 20.98
CA GLU A 104 12.69 -15.19 20.59
C GLU A 104 13.29 -15.18 19.18
N ILE A 105 12.61 -14.49 18.27
CA ILE A 105 13.04 -14.28 16.89
C ILE A 105 13.40 -12.81 16.72
N THR A 106 14.59 -12.55 16.19
CA THR A 106 15.06 -11.22 15.80
C THR A 106 15.35 -11.22 14.32
N VAL A 107 14.78 -10.26 13.61
CA VAL A 107 15.03 -10.00 12.19
C VAL A 107 15.77 -8.68 12.09
N MET A 108 16.79 -8.63 11.24
CA MET A 108 17.55 -7.42 10.93
C MET A 108 17.42 -7.12 9.44
N VAL A 109 17.00 -5.89 9.13
CA VAL A 109 16.93 -5.34 7.78
C VAL A 109 18.02 -4.28 7.67
N SER A 110 18.87 -4.40 6.66
CA SER A 110 19.96 -3.45 6.39
C SER A 110 19.90 -2.91 4.97
N ASP A 111 20.22 -1.63 4.80
CA ASP A 111 20.47 -1.05 3.47
C ASP A 111 21.90 -1.36 2.97
N THR A 112 22.22 -0.92 1.75
CA THR A 112 23.54 -1.13 1.14
C THR A 112 24.66 -0.25 1.70
N VAL A 113 24.32 0.77 2.50
CA VAL A 113 25.23 1.73 3.13
C VAL A 113 25.60 1.29 4.56
N GLY A 114 24.86 0.33 5.11
CA GLY A 114 25.09 -0.34 6.38
C GLY A 114 24.21 0.17 7.53
N ALA A 115 23.20 1.01 7.28
CA ALA A 115 22.23 1.32 8.33
C ALA A 115 21.21 0.19 8.47
N THR A 116 20.73 -0.02 9.71
CA THR A 116 19.96 -1.20 10.07
C THR A 116 18.75 -0.87 10.94
N THR A 117 17.73 -1.70 10.81
CA THR A 117 16.55 -1.74 11.69
C THR A 117 16.27 -3.18 12.09
N THR A 118 15.84 -3.37 13.33
CA THR A 118 15.57 -4.70 13.90
C THR A 118 14.12 -4.83 14.36
N GLN A 119 13.53 -6.01 14.15
CA GLN A 119 12.26 -6.41 14.72
C GLN A 119 12.47 -7.67 15.57
N THR A 120 12.13 -7.60 16.86
CA THR A 120 12.20 -8.73 17.79
C THR A 120 10.81 -9.07 18.29
N TYR A 121 10.47 -10.36 18.27
CA TYR A 121 9.20 -10.87 18.75
C TYR A 121 9.35 -12.27 19.35
N ASN A 122 8.39 -12.66 20.19
CA ASN A 122 8.32 -13.99 20.77
C ASN A 122 7.24 -14.82 20.08
N LEU A 123 7.62 -15.97 19.52
CA LEU A 123 6.74 -16.95 18.90
C LEU A 123 6.46 -18.09 19.87
N VAL A 124 5.18 -18.35 20.14
CA VAL A 124 4.73 -19.45 21.00
C VAL A 124 4.41 -20.67 20.13
N VAL A 125 5.14 -21.77 20.33
CA VAL A 125 4.86 -23.06 19.67
C VAL A 125 4.06 -23.95 20.61
N GLN A 126 2.90 -24.41 20.14
CA GLN A 126 2.01 -25.32 20.86
C GLN A 126 2.09 -26.76 20.34
N SER A 127 1.67 -27.71 21.18
CA SER A 127 1.62 -29.14 20.84
C SER A 127 0.42 -29.54 19.98
N THR A 128 -0.61 -28.71 19.90
CA THR A 128 -1.83 -28.96 19.14
C THR A 128 -1.96 -27.93 18.03
N PRO A 129 -2.54 -28.28 16.86
CA PRO A 129 -2.83 -27.33 15.80
C PRO A 129 -3.51 -26.07 16.29
N ILE A 130 -3.09 -24.93 15.76
CA ILE A 130 -3.69 -23.61 16.04
C ILE A 130 -4.35 -23.10 14.78
N ASN A 131 -5.55 -22.54 14.95
CA ASN A 131 -6.27 -21.78 13.92
C ASN A 131 -6.03 -20.29 14.16
N HIS A 132 -5.73 -19.57 13.09
CA HIS A 132 -5.61 -18.13 13.01
C HIS A 132 -6.85 -17.60 12.27
N PRO A 133 -7.37 -16.41 12.62
CA PRO A 133 -8.50 -15.85 11.89
C PRO A 133 -8.08 -15.44 10.47
N PRO A 134 -8.99 -15.48 9.50
CA PRO A 134 -8.75 -14.90 8.19
C PRO A 134 -8.53 -13.38 8.29
N THR A 135 -7.80 -12.83 7.32
CA THR A 135 -7.57 -11.38 7.20
C THR A 135 -8.14 -10.87 5.88
N ILE A 136 -8.98 -9.83 5.94
CA ILE A 136 -9.50 -9.15 4.74
C ILE A 136 -8.43 -8.18 4.22
N THR A 137 -8.02 -8.36 2.97
CA THR A 137 -6.97 -7.58 2.30
C THR A 137 -7.52 -6.61 1.25
N SER A 138 -8.76 -6.81 0.79
CA SER A 138 -9.43 -5.90 -0.14
C SER A 138 -9.87 -4.60 0.53
N THR A 139 -9.91 -3.52 -0.27
CA THR A 139 -10.44 -2.21 0.15
C THR A 139 -11.65 -1.85 -0.72
N PRO A 140 -12.80 -1.48 -0.12
CA PRO A 140 -14.01 -1.14 -0.88
C PRO A 140 -13.93 0.25 -1.51
N ILE A 141 -14.60 0.43 -2.65
CA ILE A 141 -14.92 1.76 -3.16
C ILE A 141 -16.02 2.38 -2.29
N GLN A 142 -15.85 3.64 -1.90
CA GLN A 142 -16.76 4.28 -0.92
C GLN A 142 -17.79 5.21 -1.55
N ARG A 143 -17.87 5.25 -2.89
CA ARG A 143 -18.83 6.07 -3.62
C ARG A 143 -19.39 5.29 -4.81
N VAL A 144 -20.68 5.47 -5.08
CA VAL A 144 -21.34 4.89 -6.25
C VAL A 144 -22.42 5.83 -6.79
N ASP A 145 -22.55 5.88 -8.11
CA ASP A 145 -23.67 6.52 -8.79
C ASP A 145 -24.91 5.66 -8.65
N THR A 146 -26.05 6.25 -8.26
CA THR A 146 -27.33 5.56 -8.12
C THR A 146 -27.85 4.94 -9.42
N ASN A 147 -27.34 5.39 -10.57
CA ASN A 147 -27.62 4.80 -11.88
C ASN A 147 -26.68 3.65 -12.26
N SER A 148 -25.74 3.28 -11.38
CA SER A 148 -24.77 2.21 -11.59
C SER A 148 -24.97 1.08 -10.58
N THR A 149 -24.63 -0.14 -11.00
CA THR A 149 -24.52 -1.27 -10.07
C THR A 149 -23.26 -1.10 -9.23
N TYR A 150 -23.37 -1.19 -7.91
CA TYR A 150 -22.22 -1.33 -7.03
C TYR A 150 -21.77 -2.80 -6.99
N THR A 151 -20.49 -3.05 -7.24
CA THR A 151 -19.86 -4.35 -7.03
C THR A 151 -18.61 -4.20 -6.18
N TYR A 152 -18.39 -5.16 -5.28
CA TYR A 152 -17.17 -5.24 -4.49
C TYR A 152 -16.83 -6.70 -4.22
N LEU A 153 -15.67 -7.13 -4.70
CA LEU A 153 -15.14 -8.45 -4.38
C LEU A 153 -14.33 -8.37 -3.09
N ILE A 154 -14.78 -9.08 -2.06
CA ILE A 154 -14.04 -9.21 -0.80
C ILE A 154 -12.93 -10.22 -1.04
N ILE A 155 -11.68 -9.80 -0.78
CA ILE A 155 -10.51 -10.68 -0.82
C ILE A 155 -10.03 -10.84 0.61
N ALA A 156 -9.94 -12.09 1.04
CA ALA A 156 -9.40 -12.47 2.33
C ALA A 156 -8.40 -13.62 2.17
N GLU A 157 -7.44 -13.67 3.09
CA GLU A 157 -6.42 -14.71 3.17
C GLU A 157 -6.52 -15.40 4.52
N ASP A 158 -6.32 -16.72 4.51
CA ASP A 158 -6.22 -17.54 5.70
C ASP A 158 -4.83 -18.15 5.78
N LEU A 159 -4.21 -18.05 6.95
CA LEU A 159 -2.83 -18.49 7.14
C LEU A 159 -2.72 -20.02 7.22
N ASP A 160 -3.79 -20.68 7.61
CA ASP A 160 -3.85 -22.13 7.79
C ASP A 160 -4.38 -22.83 6.53
N GLY A 161 -4.86 -22.05 5.55
CA GLY A 161 -5.38 -22.52 4.27
C GLY A 161 -6.82 -23.01 4.38
N ASP A 162 -7.53 -22.59 5.42
CA ASP A 162 -8.91 -22.99 5.66
C ASP A 162 -9.87 -22.40 4.62
N THR A 163 -10.99 -23.08 4.39
CA THR A 163 -12.02 -22.62 3.47
C THR A 163 -12.77 -21.45 4.07
N LEU A 164 -12.88 -20.35 3.31
CA LEU A 164 -13.52 -19.13 3.76
C LEU A 164 -15.00 -19.07 3.38
N ASN A 165 -15.81 -18.61 4.33
CA ASN A 165 -17.21 -18.27 4.12
C ASN A 165 -17.46 -16.80 4.46
N TYR A 166 -18.12 -16.08 3.57
CA TYR A 166 -18.41 -14.65 3.72
C TYR A 166 -19.83 -14.43 4.24
N GLU A 167 -20.02 -13.39 5.02
CA GLU A 167 -21.31 -13.01 5.61
C GLU A 167 -21.57 -11.51 5.47
N LEU A 168 -22.80 -11.16 5.13
CA LEU A 168 -23.27 -9.77 5.08
C LEU A 168 -24.02 -9.43 6.36
N ILE A 169 -23.31 -8.80 7.32
CA ILE A 169 -23.83 -8.51 8.66
C ILE A 169 -24.79 -7.33 8.63
N ASN A 170 -24.42 -6.25 7.94
CA ASN A 170 -25.22 -5.05 7.84
C ASN A 170 -25.10 -4.47 6.44
N ALA A 171 -26.23 -4.12 5.83
CA ALA A 171 -26.28 -3.63 4.46
C ALA A 171 -27.56 -2.83 4.19
N PRO A 172 -27.56 -1.95 3.17
CA PRO A 172 -28.80 -1.37 2.67
C PRO A 172 -29.72 -2.44 2.06
N PRO A 173 -31.03 -2.16 1.91
CA PRO A 173 -31.97 -3.08 1.28
C PRO A 173 -31.52 -3.49 -0.11
N GLN A 174 -31.76 -4.76 -0.45
CA GLN A 174 -31.45 -5.38 -1.76
C GLN A 174 -29.97 -5.50 -2.10
N MET A 175 -29.06 -5.21 -1.17
CA MET A 175 -27.67 -5.62 -1.30
C MET A 175 -27.55 -7.12 -1.00
N THR A 176 -26.80 -7.83 -1.83
CA THR A 176 -26.60 -9.27 -1.72
C THR A 176 -25.12 -9.60 -1.70
N LEU A 177 -24.74 -10.68 -1.02
CA LEU A 177 -23.40 -11.21 -0.98
C LEU A 177 -23.44 -12.67 -1.41
N ASP A 178 -22.53 -13.08 -2.29
CA ASP A 178 -22.22 -14.48 -2.52
C ASP A 178 -21.26 -14.95 -1.40
N GLU A 179 -21.75 -15.85 -0.55
CA GLU A 179 -21.04 -16.33 0.65
C GLU A 179 -19.79 -17.17 0.31
N THR A 180 -19.69 -17.69 -0.91
CA THR A 180 -18.55 -18.51 -1.35
C THR A 180 -17.51 -17.66 -2.09
N THR A 181 -17.95 -16.76 -2.97
CA THR A 181 -17.04 -15.96 -3.80
C THR A 181 -16.65 -14.64 -3.15
N GLY A 182 -17.43 -14.16 -2.17
CA GLY A 182 -17.23 -12.85 -1.56
C GLY A 182 -17.69 -11.68 -2.43
N GLU A 183 -18.46 -11.94 -3.50
CA GLU A 183 -18.97 -10.89 -4.39
C GLU A 183 -20.18 -10.19 -3.76
N LEU A 184 -19.97 -8.93 -3.37
CA LEU A 184 -21.01 -8.03 -2.90
C LEU A 184 -21.61 -7.26 -4.08
N LEU A 185 -22.93 -7.29 -4.20
CA LEU A 185 -23.70 -6.70 -5.30
C LEU A 185 -24.82 -5.82 -4.77
N TRP A 186 -24.97 -4.61 -5.33
CA TRP A 186 -26.13 -3.76 -5.11
C TRP A 186 -26.57 -3.11 -6.41
N SER A 187 -27.60 -3.69 -7.03
CA SER A 187 -28.03 -3.35 -8.39
C SER A 187 -28.77 -2.02 -8.52
N ASN A 188 -29.39 -1.54 -7.45
CA ASN A 188 -30.13 -0.29 -7.44
C ASN A 188 -29.76 0.54 -6.21
N PRO A 189 -28.58 1.19 -6.19
CA PRO A 189 -28.20 2.02 -5.07
C PRO A 189 -29.17 3.17 -4.84
N VAL A 190 -29.52 3.41 -3.57
CA VAL A 190 -30.44 4.49 -3.17
C VAL A 190 -29.62 5.66 -2.62
N PRO A 191 -29.91 6.93 -2.99
CA PRO A 191 -29.15 8.08 -2.51
C PRO A 191 -28.97 8.10 -0.99
N GLY A 192 -27.76 8.45 -0.53
CA GLY A 192 -27.42 8.59 0.89
C GLY A 192 -26.15 7.86 1.30
N ASN A 193 -25.84 7.94 2.59
CA ASN A 193 -24.72 7.23 3.19
C ASN A 193 -25.21 5.92 3.83
N HIS A 194 -24.64 4.80 3.42
CA HIS A 194 -25.02 3.46 3.87
C HIS A 194 -23.86 2.81 4.60
N GLN A 195 -24.09 2.39 5.84
CA GLN A 195 -23.12 1.59 6.58
C GLN A 195 -23.22 0.15 6.10
N ILE A 196 -22.08 -0.45 5.78
CA ILE A 196 -21.97 -1.84 5.34
C ILE A 196 -20.98 -2.52 6.26
N ILE A 197 -21.34 -3.69 6.78
CA ILE A 197 -20.46 -4.54 7.57
C ILE A 197 -20.49 -5.93 6.93
N ILE A 198 -19.33 -6.40 6.51
CA ILE A 198 -19.12 -7.76 6.04
C ILE A 198 -18.20 -8.50 7.00
N ALA A 199 -18.32 -9.82 7.02
CA ALA A 199 -17.41 -10.69 7.74
C ALA A 199 -16.97 -11.86 6.85
N VAL A 200 -15.85 -12.44 7.24
CA VAL A 200 -15.31 -13.68 6.69
C VAL A 200 -14.92 -14.58 7.85
N ASN A 201 -15.26 -15.86 7.77
CA ASN A 201 -14.90 -16.86 8.78
C ASN A 201 -14.35 -18.13 8.12
N ASP A 202 -13.53 -18.84 8.87
CA ASP A 202 -12.86 -20.09 8.49
C ASP A 202 -13.57 -21.34 9.07
N GLY A 203 -14.74 -21.16 9.68
CA GLY A 203 -15.47 -22.19 10.43
C GLY A 203 -15.18 -22.23 11.94
N ASN A 204 -14.14 -21.54 12.41
CA ASN A 204 -13.76 -21.42 13.83
C ASN A 204 -13.66 -19.96 14.29
N LEU A 205 -12.86 -19.15 13.60
CA LEU A 205 -12.60 -17.74 13.85
C LEU A 205 -13.00 -16.90 12.63
N GLY A 206 -12.97 -15.57 12.77
CA GLY A 206 -13.35 -14.68 11.68
C GLY A 206 -12.87 -13.25 11.85
N ALA A 207 -12.98 -12.50 10.77
CA ALA A 207 -12.70 -11.07 10.69
C ALA A 207 -13.89 -10.32 10.09
N ALA A 208 -13.98 -9.03 10.37
CA ALA A 208 -15.03 -8.16 9.86
C ALA A 208 -14.45 -6.84 9.32
N GLN A 209 -15.07 -6.32 8.26
CA GLN A 209 -14.75 -5.02 7.67
C GLN A 209 -16.04 -4.19 7.61
N GLY A 210 -15.98 -2.99 8.20
CA GLY A 210 -17.05 -2.00 8.14
C GLY A 210 -16.64 -0.81 7.30
N PHE A 211 -17.54 -0.31 6.45
CA PHE A 211 -17.32 0.90 5.67
C PHE A 211 -18.62 1.67 5.39
N SER A 212 -18.47 2.95 5.03
CA SER A 212 -19.58 3.80 4.59
C SER A 212 -19.52 3.94 3.06
N LEU A 213 -20.62 3.60 2.39
CA LEU A 213 -20.80 3.83 0.96
C LEU A 213 -21.72 5.03 0.75
N GLN A 214 -21.22 6.05 0.06
CA GLN A 214 -22.04 7.17 -0.40
C GLN A 214 -22.60 6.86 -1.78
N ALA A 215 -23.90 6.61 -1.85
CA ALA A 215 -24.64 6.59 -3.10
C ALA A 215 -25.12 8.01 -3.42
N PHE A 216 -24.82 8.50 -4.62
CA PHE A 216 -25.17 9.85 -5.05
C PHE A 216 -25.73 9.84 -6.47
N ASP A 217 -26.62 10.78 -6.76
CA ASP A 217 -27.09 11.00 -8.12
C ASP A 217 -26.02 11.80 -8.86
N ASN A 218 -25.38 11.20 -9.85
CA ASN A 218 -24.45 11.92 -10.71
C ASN A 218 -25.24 12.65 -11.81
N LEU A 219 -25.37 13.96 -11.68
CA LEU A 219 -26.09 14.78 -12.66
C LEU A 219 -25.11 15.38 -13.67
N PRO A 220 -25.49 15.56 -14.94
CA PRO A 220 -24.63 16.23 -15.92
C PRO A 220 -24.42 17.71 -15.55
N PRO A 221 -23.27 18.30 -15.90
CA PRO A 221 -23.04 19.73 -15.73
C PRO A 221 -24.11 20.56 -16.45
N VAL A 222 -24.58 21.61 -15.76
CA VAL A 222 -25.60 22.53 -16.26
C VAL A 222 -24.96 23.84 -16.68
N ILE A 223 -25.15 24.24 -17.94
CA ILE A 223 -24.78 25.58 -18.42
C ILE A 223 -25.78 26.60 -17.84
N ASN A 224 -25.26 27.62 -17.16
CA ASN A 224 -26.03 28.68 -16.52
C ASN A 224 -25.55 30.10 -16.91
N SER A 225 -24.96 30.24 -18.10
CA SER A 225 -24.60 31.55 -18.66
C SER A 225 -25.79 32.52 -18.64
N ALA A 226 -25.61 33.69 -18.00
CA ALA A 226 -26.63 34.72 -17.94
C ALA A 226 -26.82 35.49 -19.28
N SER A 227 -25.85 35.39 -20.19
CA SER A 227 -25.84 36.07 -21.49
C SER A 227 -26.16 35.12 -22.64
N ILE A 228 -26.95 35.58 -23.62
CA ILE A 228 -27.20 34.86 -24.87
C ILE A 228 -25.96 34.99 -25.77
N PRO A 229 -25.46 33.90 -26.39
CA PRO A 229 -24.30 33.96 -27.28
C PRO A 229 -24.58 34.86 -28.51
N PRO A 230 -23.63 35.74 -28.89
CA PRO A 230 -23.77 36.52 -30.12
C PRO A 230 -23.91 35.59 -31.34
N THR A 231 -24.92 35.80 -32.17
CA THR A 231 -25.16 34.95 -33.36
C THR A 231 -24.51 35.47 -34.64
N THR A 232 -23.85 36.63 -34.57
CA THR A 232 -23.16 37.26 -35.70
C THR A 232 -21.84 37.87 -35.24
N VAL A 233 -20.82 37.84 -36.11
CA VAL A 233 -19.54 38.51 -35.91
C VAL A 233 -19.04 39.02 -37.26
N ASN A 234 -18.47 40.23 -37.28
CA ASN A 234 -17.93 40.83 -38.49
C ASN A 234 -16.64 40.10 -38.93
N LEU A 235 -16.41 40.04 -40.25
CA LEU A 235 -15.19 39.48 -40.81
C LEU A 235 -13.96 40.22 -40.26
N GLY A 236 -13.03 39.48 -39.65
CA GLY A 236 -11.83 40.01 -39.01
C GLY A 236 -11.98 40.42 -37.54
N ALA A 237 -13.18 40.36 -36.95
CA ALA A 237 -13.38 40.58 -35.52
C ALA A 237 -13.19 39.28 -34.71
N VAL A 238 -12.70 39.42 -33.47
CA VAL A 238 -12.56 38.30 -32.53
C VAL A 238 -13.92 37.98 -31.93
N TYR A 239 -14.39 36.75 -32.13
CA TYR A 239 -15.58 36.23 -31.45
C TYR A 239 -15.24 35.82 -30.01
N ARG A 240 -16.02 36.30 -29.03
CA ARG A 240 -15.92 35.90 -27.62
C ARG A 240 -17.31 35.66 -27.06
N TYR A 241 -17.45 34.58 -26.31
CA TYR A 241 -18.65 34.27 -25.54
C TYR A 241 -18.21 33.55 -24.27
N ASP A 242 -18.55 34.13 -23.12
CA ASP A 242 -18.22 33.56 -21.82
C ASP A 242 -19.28 32.54 -21.42
N VAL A 243 -18.83 31.31 -21.12
CA VAL A 243 -19.69 30.24 -20.65
C VAL A 243 -19.57 30.11 -19.14
N SER A 244 -20.70 30.17 -18.44
CA SER A 244 -20.80 29.76 -17.03
C SER A 244 -21.51 28.41 -16.98
N ALA A 245 -20.97 27.49 -16.19
CA ALA A 245 -21.59 26.20 -15.91
C ALA A 245 -21.35 25.83 -14.45
N PHE A 246 -22.19 24.96 -13.91
CA PHE A 246 -21.97 24.32 -12.62
C PHE A 246 -22.24 22.82 -12.73
N ASP A 247 -21.53 22.03 -11.93
CA ASP A 247 -21.74 20.59 -11.80
C ASP A 247 -22.52 20.33 -10.51
N PRO A 248 -23.77 19.80 -10.56
CA PRO A 248 -24.63 19.65 -9.39
C PRO A 248 -24.24 18.57 -8.39
#